data_AF-A0A3B8H960-F1
#
_entry.id   AF-A0A3B8H960-F1
#
_cell.length_a   1.000
_cell.length_b   1.000
_cell.length_c   1.000
_cell.angle_alpha   90.00
_cell.angle_beta   90.00
_cell.angle_gamma   90.00
#
_symmetry.space_group_name_H-M   'P 1'
#
loop_
_entity.id
_entity.type
_entity.pdbx_description
1 polymer ?
#
loop_
_entity_poly.entity_id
_entity_poly.type
_entity_poly.pdbx_seq_one_letter_code
_entity_poly.pdbx_strand_id
1 'polypeptide(L)'
;TWSEYKKYFEKDAALARRFQVVKIEEPDETNAVVMMRGVAPFLEKHHQVMITDDALVDSVRLSRRYLTGRQLPDKAVSVLDTACARVAIGLNTSPSAVEEATRRIAQIERELAILGRETVLGRDHGERVQALTSEKEAV
;
A
#
# COMPACT_ATOMS: atom_id res chain seq x y z
N THR A 1 -22.41 -19.78 -8.55
CA THR A 1 -23.13 -18.50 -8.73
C THR A 1 -24.60 -18.75 -9.06
N TRP A 2 -25.49 -17.75 -8.97
CA TRP A 2 -26.92 -17.93 -9.28
C TRP A 2 -27.17 -18.39 -10.72
N SER A 3 -26.38 -17.88 -11.66
CA SER A 3 -26.41 -18.29 -13.07
C SER A 3 -26.06 -19.76 -13.27
N GLU A 4 -25.09 -20.29 -12.52
CA GLU A 4 -24.75 -21.71 -12.52
C GLU A 4 -25.87 -22.56 -11.93
N TYR A 5 -26.46 -22.15 -10.79
CA TYR A 5 -27.60 -22.84 -10.20
C TYR A 5 -28.76 -22.97 -11.20
N LYS A 6 -29.14 -21.87 -11.84
CA LYS A 6 -30.20 -21.84 -12.86
C LYS A 6 -29.88 -22.71 -14.08
N LYS A 7 -28.62 -22.80 -14.48
CA LYS A 7 -28.20 -23.57 -15.66
C LYS A 7 -28.22 -25.08 -15.39
N TYR A 8 -27.77 -25.52 -14.22
CA TYR A 8 -27.47 -26.93 -13.95
C TYR A 8 -28.43 -27.62 -12.97
N PHE A 9 -28.99 -26.89 -12.00
CA PHE A 9 -29.82 -27.49 -10.94
C PHE A 9 -31.31 -27.25 -11.16
N GLU A 10 -31.72 -26.03 -11.54
CA GLU A 10 -33.14 -25.68 -11.66
C GLU A 10 -33.86 -26.47 -12.77
N LYS A 11 -33.13 -26.85 -13.83
CA LYS A 11 -33.70 -27.63 -14.94
C LYS A 11 -33.91 -29.11 -14.62
N ASP A 12 -33.27 -29.64 -13.58
CA ASP A 12 -33.36 -31.04 -13.20
C ASP A 12 -34.32 -31.22 -12.02
N ALA A 13 -35.47 -31.84 -12.30
CA ALA A 13 -36.53 -32.05 -11.32
C ALA A 13 -36.13 -32.99 -10.17
N ALA A 14 -35.14 -33.87 -10.33
CA ALA A 14 -34.65 -34.73 -9.27
C ALA A 14 -33.72 -33.97 -8.31
N LEU A 15 -32.85 -33.11 -8.85
CA LEU A 15 -31.97 -32.25 -8.06
C LEU A 15 -32.76 -31.18 -7.31
N ALA A 16 -33.74 -30.54 -7.96
CA ALA A 16 -34.57 -29.49 -7.35
C ALA A 16 -35.36 -29.96 -6.12
N ARG A 17 -35.66 -31.27 -6.00
CA ARG A 17 -36.35 -31.84 -4.82
C ARG A 17 -35.41 -32.21 -3.67
N ARG A 18 -34.11 -32.37 -3.95
CA ARG A 18 -33.10 -32.79 -2.97
C ARG A 18 -32.29 -31.63 -2.40
N PHE A 19 -32.20 -30.52 -3.12
CA PHE A 19 -31.44 -29.35 -2.72
C PHE A 19 -32.36 -28.19 -2.40
N GLN A 20 -32.28 -27.68 -1.17
CA GLN A 20 -32.88 -26.42 -0.77
C GLN A 20 -31.96 -25.26 -1.17
N VAL A 21 -32.51 -24.27 -1.88
CA VAL A 21 -31.76 -23.05 -2.20
C VAL A 21 -31.70 -22.18 -0.96
N VAL A 22 -30.48 -21.85 -0.53
CA VAL A 22 -30.19 -20.81 0.46
C VAL A 22 -29.57 -19.64 -0.31
N LYS A 23 -30.35 -18.57 -0.49
CA LYS A 23 -29.87 -17.37 -1.17
C LYS A 23 -29.03 -16.54 -0.21
N ILE A 24 -27.80 -16.24 -0.60
CA ILE A 24 -26.90 -15.36 0.13
C ILE A 24 -26.82 -14.07 -0.67
N GLU A 25 -27.24 -12.96 -0.05
CA GLU A 25 -27.22 -11.64 -0.67
C GLU A 25 -25.94 -10.88 -0.30
N GLU A 26 -25.60 -9.88 -1.11
CA GLU A 26 -24.55 -8.93 -0.78
C GLU A 26 -24.92 -8.20 0.53
N PRO A 27 -24.02 -8.08 1.51
CA PRO A 27 -24.30 -7.34 2.73
C PRO A 27 -24.48 -5.85 2.44
N ASP A 28 -25.30 -5.19 3.26
CA ASP A 28 -25.33 -3.74 3.30
C ASP A 28 -24.01 -3.14 3.83
N GLU A 29 -23.90 -1.82 3.74
CA GLU A 29 -22.70 -1.08 4.13
C GLU A 29 -22.34 -1.29 5.60
N THR A 30 -23.33 -1.25 6.50
CA THR A 30 -23.13 -1.42 7.95
C THR A 30 -22.61 -2.81 8.29
N ASN A 31 -23.23 -3.85 7.72
CA ASN A 31 -22.84 -5.23 7.91
C ASN A 31 -21.47 -5.51 7.29
N ALA A 32 -21.18 -4.96 6.11
CA ALA A 32 -19.87 -5.07 5.49
C ALA A 32 -18.77 -4.45 6.38
N VAL A 33 -19.01 -3.29 7.01
CA VAL A 33 -18.05 -2.70 7.97
C VAL A 33 -17.79 -3.63 9.16
N VAL A 34 -18.83 -4.26 9.72
CA VAL A 34 -18.66 -5.24 10.80
C VAL A 34 -17.83 -6.45 10.34
N MET A 35 -18.08 -6.95 9.14
CA MET A 35 -17.27 -8.02 8.54
C MET A 35 -15.81 -7.58 8.35
N MET A 36 -15.58 -6.34 7.89
CA MET A 36 -14.23 -5.78 7.72
C MET A 36 -13.47 -5.68 9.03
N ARG A 37 -14.12 -5.38 10.16
CA ARG A 37 -13.50 -5.42 11.50
C ARG A 37 -13.03 -6.82 11.89
N GLY A 38 -13.72 -7.88 11.41
CA GLY A 38 -13.27 -9.26 11.59
C GLY A 38 -12.06 -9.63 10.71
N VAL A 39 -11.92 -8.99 9.55
CA VAL A 39 -10.81 -9.22 8.61
C VAL A 39 -9.57 -8.39 8.96
N ALA A 40 -9.75 -7.19 9.54
CA ALA A 40 -8.69 -6.24 9.81
C ALA A 40 -7.48 -6.83 10.56
N PRO A 41 -7.62 -7.59 11.66
CA PRO A 41 -6.47 -8.12 12.40
C PRO A 41 -5.58 -9.05 11.57
N PHE A 42 -6.17 -9.76 10.60
CA PHE A 42 -5.41 -10.60 9.68
C PHE A 42 -4.58 -9.77 8.70
N LEU A 43 -5.18 -8.71 8.12
CA LEU A 43 -4.49 -7.80 7.21
C LEU A 43 -3.40 -6.99 7.92
N GLU A 44 -3.67 -6.49 9.12
CA GLU A 44 -2.68 -5.80 9.96
C GLU A 44 -1.47 -6.70 10.21
N LYS A 45 -1.71 -7.95 10.61
CA LYS A 45 -0.63 -8.93 10.83
C LYS A 45 0.11 -9.27 9.54
N HIS A 46 -0.58 -9.40 8.41
CA HIS A 46 0.04 -9.75 7.14
C HIS A 46 0.95 -8.63 6.62
N HIS A 47 0.48 -7.39 6.67
CA HIS A 47 1.21 -6.23 6.12
C HIS A 47 2.08 -5.51 7.16
N GLN A 48 1.97 -5.86 8.43
CA GLN A 48 2.67 -5.19 9.55
C GLN A 48 2.32 -3.70 9.62
N VAL A 49 1.05 -3.36 9.45
CA VAL A 49 0.52 -1.99 9.52
C VAL A 49 -0.66 -1.91 10.49
N MET A 50 -0.95 -0.72 10.98
CA MET A 50 -2.18 -0.43 11.74
C MET A 50 -3.28 0.02 10.79
N ILE A 51 -4.50 -0.48 10.98
CA ILE A 51 -5.69 -0.08 10.22
C ILE A 51 -6.65 0.65 11.16
N THR A 52 -6.98 1.89 10.82
CA THR A 52 -7.95 2.69 11.60
C THR A 52 -9.39 2.28 11.28
N ASP A 53 -10.32 2.49 12.22
CA ASP A 53 -11.75 2.22 11.97
C ASP A 53 -12.29 3.05 10.80
N ASP A 54 -11.85 4.31 10.67
CA ASP A 54 -12.18 5.18 9.55
C ASP A 54 -11.75 4.58 8.21
N ALA A 55 -10.55 3.95 8.14
CA ALA A 55 -10.09 3.29 6.93
C ALA A 55 -10.97 2.08 6.55
N LEU A 56 -11.53 1.36 7.54
CA LEU A 56 -12.49 0.29 7.28
C LEU A 56 -13.78 0.85 6.68
N VAL A 57 -14.34 1.90 7.30
CA VAL A 57 -15.57 2.56 6.82
C VAL A 57 -15.38 3.10 5.41
N ASP A 58 -14.29 3.81 5.16
CA ASP A 58 -14.00 4.38 3.85
C ASP A 58 -13.73 3.30 2.79
N SER A 59 -13.05 2.19 3.15
CA SER A 59 -12.83 1.08 2.22
C SER A 59 -14.15 0.49 1.71
N VAL A 60 -15.16 0.34 2.60
CA VAL A 60 -16.50 -0.15 2.23
C VAL A 60 -17.23 0.89 1.40
N ARG A 61 -17.30 2.14 1.88
CA ARG A 61 -18.05 3.22 1.23
C ARG A 61 -17.53 3.52 -0.18
N LEU A 62 -16.21 3.65 -0.34
CA LEU A 62 -15.58 3.99 -1.62
C LEU A 62 -15.62 2.81 -2.60
N SER A 63 -15.35 1.58 -2.13
CA SER A 63 -15.44 0.40 -2.99
C SER A 63 -16.88 0.17 -3.47
N ARG A 64 -17.88 0.37 -2.60
CA ARG A 64 -19.30 0.32 -2.99
C ARG A 64 -19.63 1.33 -4.07
N ARG A 65 -19.17 2.58 -3.92
CA ARG A 65 -19.48 3.68 -4.84
C ARG A 65 -18.80 3.53 -6.21
N TYR A 66 -17.54 3.10 -6.24
CA TYR A 66 -16.72 3.17 -7.46
C TYR A 66 -16.42 1.81 -8.10
N LEU A 67 -16.54 0.70 -7.38
CA LEU A 67 -16.34 -0.66 -7.91
C LEU A 67 -17.68 -1.38 -8.07
N THR A 68 -18.47 -0.93 -9.05
CA THR A 68 -19.84 -1.42 -9.30
C THR A 68 -19.90 -2.86 -9.85
N GLY A 69 -18.82 -3.34 -10.49
CA GLY A 69 -18.73 -4.70 -11.03
C GLY A 69 -18.38 -5.79 -10.01
N ARG A 70 -18.25 -5.45 -8.72
CA ARG A 70 -17.89 -6.38 -7.65
C ARG A 70 -18.81 -6.20 -6.44
N GLN A 71 -18.88 -7.22 -5.60
CA GLN A 71 -19.77 -7.29 -4.44
C GLN A 71 -18.98 -7.07 -3.14
N LEU A 72 -19.64 -6.44 -2.15
CA LEU A 72 -19.19 -6.43 -0.77
C LEU A 72 -19.27 -7.83 -0.14
N PRO A 73 -18.46 -8.13 0.88
CA PRO A 73 -17.37 -7.29 1.42
C PRO A 73 -16.06 -7.43 0.61
N ASP A 74 -15.99 -8.39 -0.31
CA ASP A 74 -14.76 -8.79 -1.03
C ASP A 74 -14.05 -7.62 -1.74
N LYS A 75 -14.81 -6.74 -2.41
CA LYS A 75 -14.22 -5.54 -3.03
C LYS A 75 -13.59 -4.57 -2.03
N ALA A 76 -14.15 -4.46 -0.83
CA ALA A 76 -13.60 -3.60 0.23
C ALA A 76 -12.31 -4.21 0.79
N VAL A 77 -12.27 -5.54 0.97
CA VAL A 77 -11.05 -6.28 1.32
C VAL A 77 -9.95 -6.01 0.31
N SER A 78 -10.22 -6.11 -0.99
CA SER A 78 -9.19 -5.85 -2.02
C SER A 78 -8.65 -4.42 -1.99
N VAL A 79 -9.52 -3.42 -1.77
CA VAL A 79 -9.11 -2.01 -1.67
C VAL A 79 -8.22 -1.81 -0.43
N LEU A 80 -8.65 -2.34 0.71
CA LEU A 80 -7.92 -2.22 1.96
C LEU A 80 -6.58 -2.95 1.90
N ASP A 81 -6.54 -4.17 1.34
CA ASP A 81 -5.32 -4.96 1.16
C ASP A 81 -4.28 -4.24 0.29
N THR A 82 -4.72 -3.65 -0.82
CA THR A 82 -3.85 -2.84 -1.69
C THR A 82 -3.33 -1.60 -0.95
N ALA A 83 -4.17 -0.94 -0.15
CA ALA A 83 -3.75 0.21 0.64
C ALA A 83 -2.73 -0.18 1.72
N CYS A 84 -2.94 -1.30 2.41
CA CYS A 84 -2.02 -1.84 3.42
C CYS A 84 -0.66 -2.15 2.80
N ALA A 85 -0.64 -2.81 1.64
CA ALA A 85 0.60 -3.10 0.92
C ALA A 85 1.38 -1.82 0.56
N ARG A 86 0.68 -0.77 0.10
CA ARG A 86 1.31 0.52 -0.21
C ARG A 86 1.90 1.20 1.03
N VAL A 87 1.20 1.16 2.17
CA VAL A 87 1.72 1.71 3.43
C VAL A 87 2.93 0.92 3.91
N ALA A 88 2.88 -0.41 3.86
CA ALA A 88 4.00 -1.28 4.25
C ALA A 88 5.26 -1.00 3.40
N ILE A 89 5.11 -0.80 2.09
CA ILE A 89 6.23 -0.40 1.23
C ILE A 89 6.77 0.98 1.65
N GLY A 90 5.88 1.94 1.89
CA GLY A 90 6.27 3.28 2.32
C GLY A 90 7.04 3.31 3.64
N LEU A 91 6.68 2.44 4.60
CA LEU A 91 7.37 2.31 5.89
C LEU A 91 8.78 1.71 5.77
N ASN A 92 9.00 0.86 4.76
CA ASN A 92 10.31 0.24 4.51
C ASN A 92 11.22 1.06 3.60
N THR A 93 10.75 2.20 3.09
CA THR A 93 11.51 3.05 2.17
C THR A 93 11.99 4.29 2.91
N SER A 94 13.23 4.72 2.62
CA SER A 94 13.74 5.98 3.15
C SER A 94 12.87 7.14 2.64
N PRO A 95 12.48 8.11 3.50
CA PRO A 95 11.75 9.28 3.05
C PRO A 95 12.54 10.00 1.94
N SER A 96 11.85 10.47 0.90
CA SER A 96 12.49 11.08 -0.27
C SER A 96 13.44 12.22 0.09
N ALA A 97 13.07 13.05 1.08
CA ALA A 97 13.92 14.13 1.58
C ALA A 97 15.25 13.61 2.18
N VAL A 98 15.21 12.47 2.87
CA VAL A 98 16.42 11.83 3.44
C VAL A 98 17.27 11.21 2.34
N GLU A 99 16.65 10.56 1.34
CA GLU A 99 17.39 10.03 0.20
C GLU A 99 18.06 11.13 -0.61
N GLU A 100 17.38 12.26 -0.82
CA GLU A 100 17.90 13.42 -1.53
C GLU A 100 19.07 14.06 -0.78
N ALA A 101 18.93 14.30 0.53
CA ALA A 101 19.99 14.79 1.40
C ALA A 101 21.20 13.85 1.39
N THR A 102 20.98 12.53 1.55
CA THR A 102 22.04 11.52 1.54
C THR A 102 22.76 11.49 0.19
N ARG A 103 22.01 11.59 -0.92
CA ARG A 103 22.59 11.66 -2.27
C ARG A 103 23.42 12.92 -2.46
N ARG A 104 22.97 14.06 -1.91
CA ARG A 104 23.69 15.33 -1.96
C ARG A 104 25.00 15.24 -1.17
N ILE A 105 24.96 14.72 0.05
CA ILE A 105 26.16 14.48 0.87
C ILE A 105 27.14 13.58 0.13
N ALA A 106 26.68 12.46 -0.45
CA ALA A 106 27.54 11.55 -1.19
C ALA A 106 28.16 12.17 -2.45
N GLN A 107 27.47 13.12 -3.11
CA GLN A 107 28.05 13.89 -4.21
C GLN A 107 29.18 14.80 -3.71
N ILE A 108 28.94 15.53 -2.62
CA ILE A 108 29.92 16.43 -2.00
C ILE A 108 31.16 15.65 -1.56
N GLU A 109 30.98 14.49 -0.90
CA GLU A 109 32.10 13.65 -0.45
C GLU A 109 32.97 13.13 -1.59
N ARG A 110 32.34 12.75 -2.72
CA ARG A 110 33.09 12.37 -3.92
C ARG A 110 33.89 13.53 -4.49
N GLU A 111 33.31 14.72 -4.52
CA GLU A 111 34.02 15.93 -4.99
C GLU A 111 35.20 16.27 -4.07
N LEU A 112 35.00 16.27 -2.75
CA LEU A 112 36.05 16.49 -1.76
C LEU A 112 37.20 15.47 -1.90
N ALA A 113 36.88 14.20 -2.13
CA ALA A 113 37.89 13.15 -2.31
C ALA A 113 38.72 13.34 -3.60
N ILE A 114 38.12 13.87 -4.67
CA ILE A 114 38.85 14.20 -5.91
C ILE A 114 39.77 15.39 -5.63
N LEU A 115 39.23 16.49 -5.10
CA LEU A 115 39.99 17.70 -4.82
C LEU A 115 41.15 17.43 -3.86
N GLY A 116 40.94 16.61 -2.82
CA GLY A 116 42.01 16.22 -1.91
C GLY A 116 43.19 15.52 -2.60
N ARG A 117 42.93 14.67 -3.60
CA ARG A 117 44.01 14.05 -4.41
C ARG A 117 44.72 15.06 -5.31
N GLU A 118 43.98 16.01 -5.88
CA GLU A 118 44.56 17.06 -6.70
C GLU A 118 45.41 18.05 -5.88
N THR A 119 45.02 18.30 -4.62
CA THR A 119 45.81 19.10 -3.68
C THR A 119 47.14 18.44 -3.36
N VAL A 120 47.18 17.12 -3.21
CA VAL A 120 48.44 16.36 -3.05
C VAL A 120 49.34 16.49 -4.29
N LEU A 121 48.76 16.67 -5.48
CA LEU A 121 49.48 16.93 -6.73
C LEU A 121 49.91 18.39 -6.92
N GLY A 122 49.68 19.25 -5.92
CA GLY A 122 50.12 20.65 -5.91
C GLY A 122 49.14 21.65 -6.52
N ARG A 123 47.88 21.27 -6.77
CA ARG A 123 46.81 22.21 -7.16
C ARG A 123 46.15 22.83 -5.93
N ASP A 124 45.80 24.11 -5.99
CA ASP A 124 45.05 24.76 -4.89
C ASP A 124 43.54 24.67 -5.13
N HIS A 125 42.83 24.09 -4.16
CA HIS A 125 41.39 23.92 -4.14
C HIS A 125 40.75 24.38 -2.82
N GLY A 126 41.46 25.16 -2.00
CA GLY A 126 41.06 25.50 -0.63
C GLY A 126 39.66 26.14 -0.53
N GLU A 127 39.36 27.12 -1.38
CA GLU A 127 38.06 27.81 -1.39
C GLU A 127 36.90 26.86 -1.72
N ARG A 128 37.08 25.97 -2.71
CA ARG A 128 36.04 25.01 -3.11
C ARG A 128 35.81 23.95 -2.05
N VAL A 129 36.88 23.47 -1.42
CA VAL A 129 36.81 22.51 -0.31
C VAL A 129 36.07 23.11 0.89
N GLN A 130 36.33 24.38 1.22
CA GLN A 130 35.63 25.06 2.31
C GLN A 130 34.14 25.24 2.00
N ALA A 131 33.81 25.71 0.79
CA ALA A 131 32.42 25.87 0.35
C ALA A 131 31.63 24.54 0.39
N LEU A 132 32.22 23.46 -0.09
CA LEU A 132 31.62 22.12 -0.06
C LEU A 132 31.43 21.58 1.37
N THR A 133 32.36 21.90 2.26
CA THR A 133 32.27 21.49 3.68
C THR A 133 31.13 22.21 4.38
N SER A 134 31.00 23.52 4.19
CA SER A 134 29.86 24.29 4.71
C SER A 134 28.53 23.86 4.10
N GLU A 135 28.52 23.52 2.80
CA GLU A 135 27.31 22.99 2.16
C GLU A 135 26.90 21.64 2.76
N LYS A 136 27.86 20.75 3.05
CA LYS A 136 27.60 19.46 3.70
C LYS A 136 27.01 19.61 5.11
N GLU A 137 27.47 20.60 5.87
CA GLU A 137 26.95 20.88 7.22
C GLU A 137 25.54 21.49 7.23
N ALA A 138 25.15 22.14 6.13
CA ALA A 138 23.84 22.76 5.96
C ALA A 138 22.75 21.80 5.46
N VAL A 139 23.14 20.61 4.97
CA VAL A 139 22.24 19.53 4.52
C VAL A 139 21.84 18.65 5.71
#